data_AF-C6W970-F1
#
_entry.id   AF-C6W970-F1
#
_cell.length_a   1.000
_cell.length_b   1.000
_cell.length_c   1.000
_cell.angle_alpha   90.00
_cell.angle_beta   90.00
_cell.angle_gamma   90.00
#
_symmetry.space_group_name_H-M   'P 1'
#
loop_
_entity.id
_entity.type
_entity.pdbx_description
1 polymer ?
#
loop_
_entity_poly.entity_id
_entity_poly.type
_entity_poly.pdbx_seq_one_letter_code
_entity_poly.pdbx_strand_id
1 'polypeptide(L)'
;MTTRGGIVTRAEAWLDPPVPFSRTRFHQDSHGIYRTDDSGYASMAWGLPGMPPDRNGGLDGIGLAALGVPTEVADLLAGDLLVHGERVAVFHEWDGENRAGCWVFELAPDAGTVHRATALTRDHTARRHPRLTR
;
A
#
# COMPACT_ATOMS: atom_id res chain seq x y z
N MET A 1 11.52 -4.99 12.02
CA MET A 1 10.33 -5.71 12.52
C MET A 1 9.11 -4.91 12.08
N THR A 2 8.12 -5.54 11.44
CA THR A 2 7.01 -4.82 10.80
C THR A 2 5.72 -5.07 11.58
N THR A 3 5.08 -3.99 12.06
CA THR A 3 3.78 -4.01 12.75
C THR A 3 2.72 -3.33 11.88
N ARG A 4 1.44 -3.59 12.14
CA ARG A 4 0.33 -2.92 11.42
C ARG A 4 0.36 -1.40 11.60
N GLY A 5 0.53 -0.94 12.84
CA GLY A 5 0.67 0.49 13.14
C GLY A 5 1.86 1.11 12.40
N GLY A 6 2.98 0.39 12.31
CA GLY A 6 4.15 0.84 11.53
C GLY A 6 3.86 0.94 10.04
N ILE A 7 3.08 0.03 9.47
CA ILE A 7 2.65 0.11 8.06
C ILE A 7 1.77 1.34 7.84
N VAL A 8 0.81 1.60 8.71
CA VAL A 8 -0.07 2.78 8.63
C VAL A 8 0.74 4.07 8.75
N THR A 9 1.63 4.17 9.75
CA THR A 9 2.50 5.34 9.92
C THR A 9 3.34 5.61 8.66
N ARG A 10 3.85 4.55 8.02
CA ARG A 10 4.60 4.67 6.76
C ARG A 10 3.71 5.11 5.60
N ALA A 11 2.50 4.60 5.50
CA ALA A 11 1.54 5.03 4.48
C ALA A 11 1.20 6.52 4.61
N GLU A 12 1.01 7.01 5.84
CA GLU A 12 0.73 8.42 6.12
C GLU A 12 1.89 9.37 5.74
N ALA A 13 3.14 8.88 5.78
CA ALA A 13 4.33 9.71 5.59
C ALA A 13 4.39 10.44 4.23
N TRP A 14 3.65 9.97 3.22
CA TRP A 14 3.63 10.57 1.89
C TRP A 14 2.40 11.47 1.65
N LEU A 15 1.52 11.68 2.64
CA LEU A 15 0.31 12.49 2.49
C LEU A 15 0.55 13.99 2.57
N ASP A 16 1.56 14.46 3.31
CA ASP A 16 1.80 15.88 3.54
C ASP A 16 3.30 16.25 3.44
N PRO A 17 3.75 16.87 2.33
CA PRO A 17 2.97 17.11 1.12
C PRO A 17 2.70 15.80 0.36
N PRO A 18 1.59 15.70 -0.41
CA PRO A 18 1.28 14.50 -1.18
C PRO A 18 2.37 14.23 -2.22
N VAL A 19 2.96 13.03 -2.18
CA VAL A 19 3.97 12.63 -3.18
C VAL A 19 3.28 12.43 -4.54
N PRO A 20 3.77 13.03 -5.64
CA PRO A 20 3.14 12.90 -6.94
C PRO A 20 3.41 11.53 -7.57
N PHE A 21 2.43 10.99 -8.28
CA PHE A 21 2.57 9.75 -9.04
C PHE A 21 3.51 9.93 -10.24
N SER A 22 4.42 8.97 -10.44
CA SER A 22 5.27 8.83 -11.60
C SER A 22 5.88 7.44 -11.68
N ARG A 23 5.74 6.79 -12.86
CA ARG A 23 6.33 5.49 -13.17
C ARG A 23 7.86 5.50 -13.36
N THR A 24 8.49 6.67 -13.37
CA THR A 24 9.92 6.82 -13.67
C THR A 24 10.71 7.55 -12.59
N ARG A 25 10.03 8.02 -11.53
CA ARG A 25 10.66 8.75 -10.43
C ARG A 25 10.72 7.92 -9.17
N PHE A 26 11.59 8.39 -8.29
CA PHE A 26 11.76 7.88 -6.94
C PHE A 26 11.51 9.01 -5.94
N HIS A 27 11.06 8.64 -4.75
CA HIS A 27 10.94 9.52 -3.61
C HIS A 27 11.85 9.02 -2.49
N GLN A 28 12.58 9.94 -1.86
CA GLN A 28 13.47 9.68 -0.75
C GLN A 28 12.91 10.32 0.52
N ASP A 29 12.82 9.53 1.59
CA ASP A 29 12.39 9.97 2.91
C ASP A 29 13.21 9.25 4.01
N SER A 30 12.71 9.29 5.25
CA SER A 30 13.32 8.60 6.40
C SER A 30 13.17 7.07 6.35
N HIS A 31 12.37 6.55 5.44
CA HIS A 31 12.09 5.13 5.24
C HIS A 31 12.93 4.50 4.14
N GLY A 32 13.51 5.30 3.24
CA GLY A 32 14.41 4.86 2.18
C GLY A 32 14.15 5.60 0.87
N ILE A 33 14.48 4.95 -0.24
CA ILE A 33 14.19 5.46 -1.58
C ILE A 33 13.33 4.45 -2.34
N TYR A 34 12.14 4.88 -2.75
CA TYR A 34 11.12 4.03 -3.36
C TYR A 34 10.58 4.61 -4.65
N ARG A 35 10.03 3.78 -5.54
CA ARG A 35 9.35 4.28 -6.74
C ARG A 35 8.08 5.05 -6.35
N THR A 36 7.77 6.07 -7.12
CA THR A 36 6.53 6.84 -6.98
C THR A 36 5.40 6.28 -7.85
N ASP A 37 5.16 4.96 -7.83
CA ASP A 37 3.96 4.34 -8.38
C ASP A 37 3.20 3.60 -7.27
N ASP A 38 2.05 3.00 -7.60
CA ASP A 38 1.18 2.31 -6.64
C ASP A 38 1.88 1.16 -5.91
N SER A 39 2.59 0.31 -6.64
CA SER A 39 3.32 -0.81 -6.03
C SER A 39 4.61 -0.40 -5.30
N GLY A 40 5.28 0.68 -5.74
CA GLY A 40 6.40 1.29 -5.03
C GLY A 40 5.97 1.90 -3.70
N TYR A 41 4.84 2.62 -3.70
CA TYR A 41 4.23 3.16 -2.49
C TYR A 41 3.77 2.05 -1.53
N ALA A 42 3.11 1.00 -2.03
CA ALA A 42 2.73 -0.15 -1.21
C ALA A 42 3.95 -0.88 -0.63
N SER A 43 5.03 -1.02 -1.40
CA SER A 43 6.31 -1.57 -0.92
C SER A 43 6.92 -0.71 0.19
N MET A 44 6.86 0.61 0.04
CA MET A 44 7.25 1.55 1.08
C MET A 44 6.39 1.35 2.32
N ALA A 45 5.06 1.38 2.23
CA ALA A 45 4.19 1.19 3.39
C ALA A 45 4.46 -0.14 4.12
N TRP A 46 4.66 -1.24 3.39
CA TRP A 46 4.99 -2.55 3.96
C TRP A 46 6.39 -2.67 4.58
N GLY A 47 7.24 -1.66 4.45
CA GLY A 47 8.60 -1.73 4.99
C GLY A 47 9.50 -2.68 4.22
N LEU A 48 9.19 -2.93 2.95
CA LEU A 48 10.06 -3.72 2.09
C LEU A 48 11.34 -2.95 1.78
N PRO A 49 12.44 -3.63 1.43
CA PRO A 49 13.66 -2.95 1.07
C PRO A 49 13.44 -2.01 -0.13
N GLY A 50 13.79 -0.73 0.03
CA GLY A 50 13.99 0.21 -1.07
C GLY A 50 15.44 0.21 -1.53
N MET A 51 15.89 1.26 -2.25
CA MET A 51 17.31 1.39 -2.60
C MET A 51 18.16 1.74 -1.37
N PRO A 52 19.45 1.30 -1.30
CA PRO A 52 20.15 0.45 -2.27
C PRO A 52 19.90 -1.07 -2.20
N PRO A 53 19.37 -1.70 -1.13
CA PRO A 53 19.18 -3.16 -1.11
C PRO A 53 18.31 -3.70 -2.26
N ASP A 54 17.31 -2.93 -2.70
CA ASP A 54 16.53 -3.19 -3.90
C ASP A 54 16.70 -2.04 -4.89
N ARG A 55 17.45 -2.28 -5.98
CA ARG A 55 17.70 -1.28 -7.03
C ARG A 55 16.45 -0.78 -7.74
N ASN A 56 15.34 -1.52 -7.65
CA ASN A 56 14.08 -1.12 -8.26
C ASN A 56 13.27 -0.20 -7.33
N GLY A 57 13.71 0.06 -6.10
CA GLY A 57 12.97 0.90 -5.15
C GLY A 57 11.67 0.24 -4.68
N GLY A 58 11.70 -1.07 -4.42
CA GLY A 58 10.56 -1.89 -4.00
C GLY A 58 10.08 -2.87 -5.08
N LEU A 59 9.09 -3.68 -4.71
CA LEU A 59 8.50 -4.69 -5.59
C LEU A 59 7.46 -4.07 -6.54
N ASP A 60 7.16 -4.78 -7.63
CA ASP A 60 6.00 -4.51 -8.47
C ASP A 60 4.76 -5.26 -7.94
N GLY A 61 3.62 -5.11 -8.61
CA GLY A 61 2.37 -5.79 -8.23
C GLY A 61 2.50 -7.32 -8.18
N ILE A 62 3.28 -7.92 -9.09
CA ILE A 62 3.52 -9.38 -9.12
C ILE A 62 4.33 -9.80 -7.89
N GLY A 63 5.41 -9.08 -7.58
CA GLY A 63 6.25 -9.34 -6.42
C GLY A 63 5.49 -9.18 -5.10
N LEU A 64 4.68 -8.13 -4.97
CA LEU A 64 3.81 -7.95 -3.80
C LEU A 64 2.80 -9.08 -3.65
N ALA A 65 2.18 -9.52 -4.75
CA ALA A 65 1.24 -10.62 -4.73
C ALA A 65 1.90 -11.96 -4.37
N ALA A 66 3.14 -12.20 -4.79
CA ALA A 66 3.91 -13.40 -4.47
C ALA A 66 4.43 -13.41 -3.02
N LEU A 67 4.77 -12.24 -2.47
CA LEU A 67 5.23 -12.09 -1.09
C LEU A 67 4.07 -12.16 -0.08
N GLY A 68 2.94 -11.52 -0.41
CA GLY A 68 1.79 -11.41 0.46
C GLY A 68 1.03 -12.72 0.63
N VAL A 69 0.50 -12.95 1.83
CA VAL A 69 -0.41 -14.08 2.10
C VAL A 69 -1.81 -13.68 1.62
N PRO A 70 -2.50 -14.48 0.78
CA PRO A 70 -3.88 -14.22 0.44
C PRO A 70 -4.76 -14.10 1.68
N THR A 71 -5.67 -13.13 1.69
CA THR A 71 -6.68 -12.97 2.74
C THR A 71 -8.01 -12.64 2.08
N GLU A 72 -9.11 -12.99 2.74
CA GLU A 72 -10.43 -12.58 2.31
C GLU A 72 -10.58 -11.07 2.47
N VAL A 73 -11.24 -10.41 1.51
CA VAL A 73 -11.50 -8.96 1.57
C VAL A 73 -12.30 -8.61 2.83
N ALA A 74 -13.24 -9.45 3.23
CA ALA A 74 -14.04 -9.26 4.45
C ALA A 74 -13.20 -9.26 5.74
N ASP A 75 -12.01 -9.88 5.70
CA ASP A 75 -11.09 -10.04 6.83
C ASP A 75 -9.93 -9.03 6.79
N LEU A 76 -10.01 -8.01 5.93
CA LEU A 76 -9.01 -6.95 5.86
C LEU A 76 -8.82 -6.27 7.22
N LEU A 77 -7.55 -6.06 7.53
CA LEU A 77 -7.08 -5.32 8.69
C LEU A 77 -6.11 -4.23 8.23
N ALA A 78 -6.00 -3.15 9.00
CA ALA A 78 -5.12 -2.02 8.68
C ALA A 78 -3.70 -2.48 8.28
N GLY A 79 -3.23 -1.99 7.13
CA GLY A 79 -1.95 -2.35 6.54
C GLY A 79 -1.97 -3.57 5.61
N ASP A 80 -3.09 -4.29 5.49
CA ASP A 80 -3.27 -5.26 4.40
C ASP A 80 -3.38 -4.50 3.05
N LEU A 81 -3.02 -5.14 1.94
CA LEU A 81 -3.17 -4.57 0.61
C LEU A 81 -4.51 -4.99 0.01
N LEU A 82 -5.17 -4.00 -0.58
CA LEU A 82 -6.33 -4.17 -1.45
C LEU A 82 -5.87 -4.02 -2.90
N VAL A 83 -6.19 -5.00 -3.75
CA VAL A 83 -5.70 -5.08 -5.13
C VAL A 83 -6.88 -5.16 -6.09
N HIS A 84 -6.85 -4.34 -7.14
CA HIS A 84 -7.84 -4.31 -8.21
C HIS A 84 -7.15 -4.13 -9.57
N GLY A 85 -7.06 -5.20 -10.36
CA GLY A 85 -6.27 -5.20 -11.59
C GLY A 85 -4.79 -4.90 -11.31
N GLU A 86 -4.25 -3.86 -11.93
CA GLU A 86 -2.87 -3.40 -11.71
C GLU A 86 -2.72 -2.48 -10.49
N ARG A 87 -3.84 -2.03 -9.89
CA ARG A 87 -3.84 -1.06 -8.79
C ARG A 87 -3.63 -1.76 -7.45
N VAL A 88 -2.83 -1.13 -6.60
CA VAL A 88 -2.57 -1.57 -5.23
C VAL A 88 -2.80 -0.40 -4.28
N ALA A 89 -3.57 -0.63 -3.23
CA ALA A 89 -3.83 0.32 -2.15
C ALA A 89 -3.59 -0.35 -0.79
N VAL A 90 -3.25 0.45 0.22
CA VAL A 90 -3.08 0.00 1.62
C VAL A 90 -4.40 0.22 2.34
N PHE A 91 -5.05 -0.86 2.77
CA PHE A 91 -6.28 -0.79 3.54
C PHE A 91 -6.02 -0.13 4.90
N HIS A 92 -6.86 0.84 5.27
CA HIS A 92 -6.82 1.48 6.58
C HIS A 92 -7.95 0.97 7.47
N GLU A 93 -9.19 1.24 7.07
CA GLU A 93 -10.38 0.90 7.85
C GLU A 93 -11.63 0.75 6.99
N TRP A 94 -12.66 0.13 7.56
CA TRP A 94 -13.98 0.03 6.95
C TRP A 94 -14.74 1.34 7.05
N ASP A 95 -15.50 1.72 6.03
CA ASP A 95 -16.25 3.00 6.01
C ASP A 95 -17.54 2.99 6.86
N GLY A 96 -17.95 1.81 7.32
CA GLY A 96 -19.14 1.61 8.14
C GLY A 96 -19.44 0.13 8.43
N GLU A 97 -20.57 -0.13 9.07
CA GLU A 97 -20.95 -1.47 9.53
C GLU A 97 -21.23 -2.45 8.39
N ASN A 98 -21.77 -1.96 7.27
CA ASN A 98 -22.07 -2.79 6.11
C ASN A 98 -20.83 -3.16 5.29
N ARG A 99 -19.68 -2.53 5.57
CA ARG A 99 -18.39 -2.76 4.89
C ARG A 99 -18.51 -2.74 3.36
N ALA A 100 -19.38 -1.88 2.83
CA ALA A 100 -19.59 -1.72 1.40
C ALA A 100 -18.44 -0.93 0.73
N GLY A 101 -17.71 -0.16 1.52
CA GLY A 101 -16.47 0.50 1.11
C GLY A 101 -15.45 0.48 2.23
N CYS A 102 -14.30 1.09 1.96
CA CYS A 102 -13.22 1.21 2.91
C CYS A 102 -12.40 2.46 2.65
N TRP A 103 -11.71 2.93 3.68
CA TRP A 103 -10.67 3.92 3.56
C TRP A 103 -9.36 3.24 3.22
N VAL A 104 -8.67 3.78 2.20
CA VAL A 104 -7.39 3.27 1.75
C VAL A 104 -6.40 4.41 1.58
N PHE A 105 -5.12 4.10 1.77
CA PHE A 105 -4.04 4.92 1.27
C PHE A 105 -3.60 4.41 -0.10
N GLU A 106 -3.42 5.30 -1.07
CA GLU A 106 -2.91 4.93 -2.39
C GLU A 106 -2.12 6.07 -3.03
N LEU A 107 -1.28 5.71 -4.00
CA LEU A 107 -0.68 6.66 -4.91
C LEU A 107 -1.52 6.73 -6.20
N ALA A 108 -2.33 7.78 -6.31
CA ALA A 108 -3.27 8.00 -7.40
C ALA A 108 -2.60 8.79 -8.55
N PRO A 109 -2.79 8.38 -9.82
CA PRO A 109 -2.19 9.08 -10.98
C PRO A 109 -2.52 10.56 -11.09
N ASP A 110 -3.71 10.95 -10.62
CA ASP A 110 -4.29 12.29 -10.74
C ASP A 110 -4.09 13.17 -9.50
N ALA A 111 -3.91 12.57 -8.32
CA ALA A 111 -3.87 13.29 -7.04
C ALA A 111 -2.58 13.09 -6.23
N GLY A 112 -1.69 12.19 -6.64
CA GLY A 112 -0.55 11.78 -5.81
C GLY A 112 -1.00 10.90 -4.64
N THR A 113 -0.29 10.96 -3.52
CA THR A 113 -0.64 10.15 -2.34
C THR A 113 -1.90 10.70 -1.69
N VAL A 114 -2.90 9.83 -1.53
CA VAL A 114 -4.19 10.19 -0.96
C VAL A 114 -4.65 9.15 0.05
N HIS A 115 -5.42 9.61 1.02
CA HIS A 115 -6.24 8.77 1.89
C HIS A 115 -7.71 9.01 1.51
N ARG A 116 -8.37 8.03 0.89
CA ARG A 116 -9.72 8.20 0.36
C ARG A 116 -10.60 6.97 0.53
N ALA A 117 -11.92 7.21 0.52
CA ALA A 117 -12.90 6.16 0.49
C ALA A 117 -12.96 5.50 -0.89
N THR A 118 -13.03 4.17 -0.90
CA THR A 118 -13.10 3.31 -2.09
C THR A 118 -14.24 2.32 -1.91
N ALA A 119 -15.14 2.25 -2.90
CA ALA A 119 -16.20 1.25 -2.94
C ALA A 119 -15.63 -0.12 -3.31
N LEU A 120 -16.05 -1.18 -2.62
CA LEU A 120 -15.62 -2.52 -2.94
C LEU A 120 -16.40 -3.12 -4.10
N THR A 121 -15.72 -3.97 -4.86
CA THR A 121 -16.29 -4.79 -5.93
C THR A 121 -15.84 -6.22 -5.78
N ARG A 122 -16.51 -7.15 -6.47
CA ARG A 122 -16.16 -8.59 -6.44
C ARG A 122 -14.79 -8.91 -7.03
N ASP A 123 -14.21 -7.99 -7.81
CA ASP A 123 -12.90 -8.19 -8.44
C ASP A 123 -11.74 -7.79 -7.52
N HIS A 124 -12.04 -7.23 -6.35
CA HIS A 124 -11.02 -6.93 -5.37
C HIS A 124 -10.47 -8.20 -4.76
N THR A 125 -9.15 -8.25 -4.62
CA THR A 125 -8.45 -9.28 -3.86
C THR A 125 -7.63 -8.61 -2.76
N ALA A 126 -7.24 -9.40 -1.76
CA ALA A 126 -6.45 -8.88 -0.65
C ALA A 126 -5.18 -9.70 -0.39
N ARG A 127 -4.16 -9.00 0.12
CA ARG A 127 -2.88 -9.57 0.51
C ARG A 127 -2.49 -9.04 1.89
N ARG A 128 -2.10 -9.94 2.78
CA ARG A 128 -1.59 -9.63 4.11
C ARG A 128 -0.07 -9.75 4.14
N HIS A 129 0.58 -8.82 4.83
CA HIS A 129 2.02 -8.87 5.02
C HIS A 129 2.42 -10.18 5.75
N PRO A 130 3.39 -10.97 5.23
CA PRO A 130 3.64 -12.34 5.71
C PRO A 130 4.36 -12.42 7.07
N ARG A 131 4.97 -11.31 7.52
CA ARG A 131 5.80 -11.26 8.74
C ARG A 131 5.38 -10.13 9.66
N LEU A 132 4.09 -10.06 9.97
CA LEU A 132 3.58 -9.13 10.97
C LEU A 132 3.97 -9.63 12.36
N THR A 133 4.57 -8.77 13.18
CA THR A 133 4.69 -9.01 14.61
C THR A 133 3.47 -8.47 15.34
N ARG A 134 3.11 -9.15 16.44
CA ARG A 134 2.05 -8.72 17.35
C ARG A 134 2.34 -7.34 17.94
#